data_AF-A0A1V3WZJ3-F1
#
_entry.id   AF-A0A1V3WZJ3-F1
#
_cell.length_a   1.000
_cell.length_b   1.000
_cell.length_c   1.000
_cell.angle_alpha   90.00
_cell.angle_beta   90.00
_cell.angle_gamma   90.00
#
_symmetry.space_group_name_H-M   'P 1'
#
loop_
_entity.id
_entity.type
_entity.pdbx_description
1 polymer ?
#
loop_
_entity_poly.entity_id
_entity_poly.type
_entity_poly.pdbx_seq_one_letter_code
_entity_poly.pdbx_strand_id
1 'polypeptide(L)'
;MFLLGHLPPGQARKYLESLLSLAEEEHAHYQQIRDAYDGSDDDDSFFARAVLEQGLRWTRHEIEWATWVIERLDRRGVRRSD
;
A
#
# COMPACT_ATOMS: atom_id res chain seq x y z
N MET A 1 1.68 12.15 -3.24
CA MET A 1 2.71 12.45 -4.28
C MET A 1 2.14 13.46 -5.31
N PHE A 2 2.61 14.71 -5.33
CA PHE A 2 2.14 15.77 -6.26
C PHE A 2 2.67 15.62 -7.70
N LEU A 3 3.72 14.81 -7.89
CA LEU A 3 4.47 14.74 -9.15
C LEU A 3 3.94 13.74 -10.18
N LEU A 4 2.97 12.87 -9.83
CA LEU A 4 2.42 11.89 -10.77
C LEU A 4 1.74 12.55 -11.99
N GLY A 5 1.26 13.78 -11.86
CA GLY A 5 0.70 14.56 -12.97
C GLY A 5 1.74 15.06 -13.99
N HIS A 6 3.03 14.99 -13.67
CA HIS A 6 4.13 15.40 -14.56
C HIS A 6 4.75 14.22 -15.32
N LEU A 7 4.40 12.99 -14.96
CA LEU A 7 4.86 11.79 -15.64
C LEU A 7 3.95 11.47 -16.85
N PRO A 8 4.51 10.88 -17.93
CA PRO A 8 3.69 10.22 -18.94
C PRO A 8 2.72 9.22 -18.29
N PRO A 9 1.46 9.10 -18.75
CA PRO A 9 0.45 8.26 -18.10
C PRO A 9 0.88 6.81 -17.85
N GLY A 10 1.58 6.19 -18.81
CA GLY A 10 2.11 4.83 -18.67
C GLY A 10 3.22 4.70 -17.62
N GLN A 11 4.00 5.76 -17.40
CA GLN A 11 5.05 5.78 -16.38
C GLN A 11 4.46 6.00 -14.98
N ALA A 12 3.48 6.90 -14.86
CA ALA A 12 2.73 7.10 -13.61
C ALA A 12 2.03 5.79 -13.18
N ARG A 13 1.43 5.07 -14.14
CA ARG A 13 0.80 3.78 -13.89
C ARG A 13 1.79 2.74 -13.38
N LYS A 14 2.90 2.51 -14.11
CA LYS A 14 3.93 1.53 -13.71
C LYS A 14 4.51 1.81 -12.32
N TYR A 15 4.71 3.09 -11.99
CA TYR A 15 5.16 3.49 -10.66
C TYR A 15 4.14 3.08 -9.58
N LEU A 16 2.85 3.39 -9.80
CA LEU A 16 1.79 3.03 -8.86
C LEU A 16 1.61 1.52 -8.73
N GLU A 17 1.73 0.75 -9.82
CA GLU A 17 1.71 -0.72 -9.78
C GLU A 17 2.87 -1.28 -8.96
N SER A 18 4.06 -0.70 -9.09
CA SER A 18 5.23 -1.10 -8.29
C SER A 18 5.03 -0.80 -6.80
N LEU A 19 4.46 0.37 -6.49
CA LEU A 19 4.15 0.77 -5.12
C LEU A 19 3.03 -0.08 -4.51
N LEU A 20 1.99 -0.40 -5.28
CA LEU A 20 0.93 -1.32 -4.86
C LEU A 20 1.50 -2.71 -4.54
N SER A 21 2.31 -3.27 -5.44
CA SER A 21 2.92 -4.59 -5.24
C SER A 21 3.79 -4.64 -3.98
N LEU A 22 4.57 -3.59 -3.71
CA LEU A 22 5.38 -3.51 -2.50
C LEU A 22 4.50 -3.44 -1.24
N ALA A 23 3.47 -2.59 -1.26
CA ALA A 23 2.56 -2.45 -0.12
C ALA A 23 1.79 -3.74 0.17
N GLU A 24 1.38 -4.49 -0.87
CA GLU A 24 0.76 -5.82 -0.73
C GLU A 24 1.70 -6.85 -0.12
N GLU A 25 2.96 -6.89 -0.56
CA GLU A 25 3.99 -7.78 0.00
C GLU A 25 4.26 -7.47 1.48
N GLU A 26 4.45 -6.20 1.82
CA GLU A 26 4.64 -5.76 3.20
C GLU A 26 3.41 -6.04 4.07
N HIS A 27 2.20 -5.77 3.56
CA HIS A 27 0.97 -6.06 4.29
C HIS A 27 0.85 -7.54 4.62
N ALA A 28 1.09 -8.41 3.63
CA ALA A 28 1.05 -9.86 3.81
C ALA A 28 2.11 -10.32 4.82
N HIS A 29 3.32 -9.76 4.75
CA HIS A 29 4.38 -10.07 5.72
C HIS A 29 3.98 -9.68 7.14
N TYR A 30 3.44 -8.47 7.35
CA TYR A 30 2.97 -8.04 8.68
C TYR A 30 1.79 -8.88 9.19
N GLN A 31 0.89 -9.32 8.31
CA GLN A 31 -0.17 -10.24 8.67
C GLN A 31 0.40 -11.58 9.17
N GLN A 32 1.42 -12.13 8.48
CA GLN A 32 2.08 -13.36 8.92
C GLN A 32 2.73 -13.20 10.30
N ILE A 33 3.42 -12.08 10.56
CA ILE A 33 4.00 -11.82 11.89
C ILE A 33 2.90 -11.76 12.95
N ARG A 34 1.81 -11.04 12.68
CA ARG A 34 0.69 -10.91 13.62
C ARG A 34 0.05 -12.26 13.93
N ASP A 35 -0.13 -13.09 12.91
CA ASP A 35 -0.82 -14.38 13.02
C ASP A 35 0.08 -15.45 13.68
N ALA A 36 1.41 -15.30 13.58
CA ALA A 36 2.40 -16.17 14.25
C ALA A 36 2.70 -15.77 15.70
N TYR A 37 2.27 -14.58 16.13
CA TYR A 37 2.58 -14.04 17.45
C TYR A 37 1.64 -14.61 18.53
N ASP A 38 2.19 -15.32 19.51
CA ASP A 38 1.46 -15.96 20.62
C ASP A 38 1.31 -15.06 21.86
N GLY A 39 2.17 -14.05 22.01
CA GLY A 39 2.03 -12.94 22.95
C GLY A 39 2.45 -13.23 24.40
N SER A 40 3.34 -12.37 24.94
CA SER A 40 3.54 -12.15 26.38
C SER A 40 2.95 -10.81 26.81
N ASP A 41 2.49 -10.70 28.07
CA ASP A 41 1.96 -9.47 28.69
C ASP A 41 3.08 -8.57 29.25
N ASP A 42 4.14 -8.33 28.48
CA ASP A 42 5.19 -7.37 28.82
C ASP A 42 5.16 -6.12 27.94
N ASP A 43 5.83 -5.05 28.41
CA ASP A 43 5.82 -3.75 27.75
C ASP A 43 6.47 -3.79 26.35
N ASP A 44 7.52 -4.59 26.18
CA ASP A 44 8.22 -4.72 24.89
C ASP A 44 7.31 -5.38 23.84
N SER A 45 6.60 -6.44 24.25
CA SER A 45 5.57 -7.13 23.50
C SER A 45 4.40 -6.21 23.11
N PHE A 46 3.98 -5.32 24.02
CA PHE A 46 2.97 -4.31 23.73
C PHE A 46 3.43 -3.32 22.64
N PHE A 47 4.64 -2.77 22.77
CA PHE A 47 5.15 -1.79 21.80
C PHE A 47 5.48 -2.45 20.45
N ALA A 48 5.99 -3.68 20.44
CA ALA A 48 6.18 -4.46 19.21
C ALA A 48 4.86 -4.62 18.45
N ARG A 49 3.79 -4.99 19.17
CA ARG A 49 2.44 -5.07 18.59
C ARG A 49 1.95 -3.71 18.09
N ALA A 50 2.19 -2.63 18.83
CA ALA A 50 1.77 -1.29 18.42
C ALA A 50 2.42 -0.86 17.09
N VAL A 51 3.72 -1.13 16.91
CA VAL A 51 4.43 -0.86 15.65
C VAL A 51 3.88 -1.73 14.52
N LEU A 52 3.65 -3.02 14.78
CA LEU A 52 3.10 -3.94 13.78
C LEU A 52 1.71 -3.50 13.29
N GLU A 53 0.83 -3.12 14.22
CA GLU A 53 -0.51 -2.61 13.91
C GLU A 53 -0.45 -1.30 13.11
N GLN A 54 0.52 -0.43 13.39
CA GLN A 54 0.74 0.78 12.61
C GLN A 54 1.19 0.44 11.17
N GLY A 55 2.09 -0.53 10.99
CA GLY A 55 2.53 -1.01 9.69
C GLY A 55 1.38 -1.60 8.86
N LEU A 56 0.51 -2.41 9.49
CA LEU A 56 -0.69 -2.97 8.85
C LEU A 56 -1.67 -1.89 8.38
N ARG A 57 -1.90 -0.86 9.20
CA ARG A 57 -2.77 0.26 8.83
C ARG A 57 -2.20 1.10 7.70
N TRP A 58 -0.89 1.33 7.73
CA TRP A 58 -0.19 2.09 6.71
C TRP A 58 -0.26 1.40 5.35
N THR A 59 0.20 0.15 5.29
CA THR A 59 0.21 -0.65 4.05
C THR A 59 -1.19 -0.81 3.47
N ARG A 60 -2.21 -1.04 4.30
CA ARG A 60 -3.62 -1.06 3.85
C ARG A 60 -4.04 0.26 3.21
N HIS A 61 -3.73 1.39 3.84
CA HIS A 61 -4.05 2.71 3.29
C HIS A 61 -3.35 2.94 1.94
N GLU A 62 -2.09 2.49 1.83
CA GLU A 62 -1.29 2.63 0.62
C GLU A 62 -1.83 1.77 -0.54
N ILE A 63 -2.24 0.53 -0.26
CA ILE A 63 -2.94 -0.36 -1.20
C ILE A 63 -4.24 0.28 -1.71
N GLU A 64 -5.09 0.73 -0.78
CA GLU A 64 -6.38 1.35 -1.11
C GLU A 64 -6.18 2.60 -1.98
N TRP A 65 -5.21 3.44 -1.63
CA TRP A 65 -4.88 4.64 -2.38
C TRP A 65 -4.33 4.31 -3.78
N ALA A 66 -3.33 3.44 -3.89
CA ALA A 66 -2.68 3.11 -5.16
C ALA A 66 -3.69 2.50 -6.15
N THR A 67 -4.50 1.55 -5.67
CA THR A 67 -5.59 0.93 -6.44
C THR A 67 -6.55 1.98 -6.98
N TRP A 68 -7.03 2.89 -6.12
CA TRP A 68 -7.93 3.96 -6.52
C TRP A 68 -7.32 4.87 -7.59
N VAL A 69 -6.04 5.28 -7.45
CA VAL A 69 -5.39 6.14 -8.44
C VAL A 69 -5.25 5.43 -9.78
N ILE A 70 -4.83 4.15 -9.79
CA ILE A 70 -4.68 3.35 -11.01
C ILE A 70 -6.01 3.28 -11.77
N GLU A 71 -7.10 2.94 -11.10
CA GLU A 71 -8.43 2.90 -11.74
C GLU A 71 -8.83 4.24 -12.34
N ARG A 72 -8.49 5.35 -11.68
CA ARG A 72 -8.81 6.70 -12.17
C ARG A 72 -7.95 7.10 -13.36
N LEU A 73 -6.68 6.66 -13.41
CA LEU A 73 -5.81 6.85 -14.57
C LEU A 73 -6.35 6.10 -15.78
N ASP A 74 -6.82 4.86 -15.60
CA ASP A 74 -7.38 4.05 -16.68
C ASP A 74 -8.63 4.69 -17.29
N ARG A 75 -9.58 5.11 -16.44
CA ARG A 75 -10.79 5.81 -16.90
C ARG A 75 -10.48 7.11 -17.64
N ARG A 76 -9.39 7.80 -17.28
CA ARG A 76 -8.92 9.02 -17.97
C ARG A 76 -8.26 8.71 -19.32
N GLY A 77 -7.48 7.62 -19.40
CA GLY A 77 -6.86 7.16 -20.65
C GLY A 77 -7.89 6.75 -21.70
N VAL A 78 -8.93 6.03 -21.29
CA VAL A 78 -10.05 5.63 -22.17
C VAL A 78 -10.74 6.85 -22.78
N ARG A 79 -10.97 7.91 -22.00
CA ARG A 79 -11.66 9.13 -22.48
C ARG A 79 -10.89 9.99 -23.48
N ARG A 80 -9.58 9.81 -23.60
CA ARG A 80 -8.75 10.57 -24.56
C ARG A 80 -8.55 9.85 -25.89
N SER A 81 -9.15 8.68 -26.05
CA SER A 81 -9.07 7.84 -27.26
C SER A 81 -10.39 7.79 -28.04
N ASP A 82 -11.42 8.48 -27.53
CA ASP A 82 -12.70 8.84 -28.19
C ASP A 82 -12.63 10.31 -28.65
#